data_AF-A0A517YEC4-F1
#
_entry.id   AF-A0A517YEC4-F1
#
_cell.length_a   1.000
_cell.length_b   1.000
_cell.length_c   1.000
_cell.angle_alpha   90.00
_cell.angle_beta   90.00
_cell.angle_gamma   90.00
#
_symmetry.space_group_name_H-M   'P 1'
#
loop_
_entity.id
_entity.type
_entity.pdbx_description
1 polymer ?
#
loop_
_entity_poly.entity_id
_entity_poly.type
_entity_poly.pdbx_seq_one_letter_code
_entity_poly.pdbx_strand_id
1 'polypeptide(L)'
;MTYSLTAISTLLLMLMSLAALQAEENVTPALPFAPQVISRLSLDGKPRSLSIKQGTDLWLGYDLERATVLKAWQAPTGKPGLLKSGFVTRSAGTTAFEDKADSAWELQRGDKTVPLSIRYLGCSHRKDHIELRWELLHNAGKLNLYERVPLVAPKDERFSRELRVETLAVGEALLLPSAARKAWKLTSNPDATVATLKGTEWQRLTLP
;
A
#
# COMPACT_ATOMS: atom_id res chain seq x y z
N MET A 1 -61.36 14.58 44.38
CA MET A 1 -60.47 13.65 43.66
C MET A 1 -59.34 14.45 43.05
N THR A 2 -58.27 14.61 43.82
CA THR A 2 -57.10 15.43 43.51
C THR A 2 -55.96 14.50 43.14
N TYR A 3 -55.71 14.31 41.84
CA TYR A 3 -54.53 13.58 41.38
C TYR A 3 -53.30 14.49 41.55
N SER A 4 -52.35 14.00 42.34
CA SER A 4 -51.11 14.69 42.71
C SER A 4 -50.26 15.00 41.48
N LEU A 5 -49.88 16.28 41.30
CA LEU A 5 -48.99 16.77 40.23
C LEU A 5 -47.61 16.07 40.19
N THR A 6 -47.23 15.37 41.27
CA THR A 6 -45.97 14.61 41.35
C THR A 6 -45.92 13.40 40.42
N ALA A 7 -47.05 12.77 40.09
CA ALA A 7 -47.07 11.55 39.28
C ALA A 7 -46.73 11.79 37.79
N ILE A 8 -47.04 12.98 37.27
CA ILE A 8 -46.80 13.34 35.86
C ILE A 8 -45.32 13.65 35.61
N SER A 9 -44.63 14.22 36.61
CA SER A 9 -43.21 14.59 36.48
C SER A 9 -42.28 13.37 36.44
N THR A 10 -42.64 12.27 37.13
CA THR A 10 -41.87 11.01 37.10
C THR A 10 -42.01 10.26 35.78
N LEU A 11 -43.19 10.32 35.13
CA LEU A 11 -43.42 9.65 33.86
C LEU A 11 -42.63 10.31 32.71
N LEU A 12 -42.48 11.65 32.75
CA LEU A 12 -41.72 12.40 31.75
C LEU A 12 -40.21 12.17 31.85
N LEU A 13 -39.66 12.00 33.07
CA LEU A 13 -38.26 11.63 33.26
C LEU A 13 -37.97 10.19 32.78
N MET A 14 -38.93 9.26 32.96
CA MET A 14 -38.77 7.88 32.50
C MET A 14 -38.79 7.77 30.97
N LEU A 15 -39.63 8.55 30.28
CA LEU A 15 -39.66 8.60 28.81
C LEU A 15 -38.39 9.21 28.20
N MET A 16 -37.80 10.23 28.84
CA MET A 16 -36.52 10.81 28.41
C MET A 16 -35.34 9.84 28.60
N SER A 17 -35.39 8.97 29.61
CA SER A 17 -34.33 7.98 29.87
C SER A 17 -34.36 6.82 28.88
N LEU A 18 -35.54 6.46 28.36
CA LEU A 18 -35.70 5.37 27.40
C LEU A 18 -35.24 5.78 25.98
N ALA A 19 -35.40 7.06 25.61
CA ALA A 19 -34.91 7.58 24.34
C ALA A 19 -33.38 7.68 24.28
N ALA A 20 -32.72 7.92 25.41
CA ALA A 20 -31.26 7.98 25.50
C ALA A 20 -30.60 6.59 25.37
N LEU A 21 -31.29 5.51 25.73
CA LEU A 21 -30.76 4.14 25.58
C LEU A 21 -30.86 3.61 24.14
N GLN A 22 -31.70 4.21 23.28
CA GLN A 22 -31.88 3.76 21.89
C GLN A 22 -31.03 4.52 20.88
N ALA A 23 -30.26 5.51 21.31
CA ALA A 23 -29.18 6.08 20.51
C ALA A 23 -27.91 5.23 20.66
N GLU A 24 -28.02 3.91 20.50
CA GLU A 24 -26.87 3.14 20.05
C GLU A 24 -26.60 3.61 18.63
N GLU A 25 -25.65 4.54 18.54
CA GLU A 25 -25.01 4.99 17.32
C GLU A 25 -24.77 3.76 16.45
N ASN A 26 -25.46 3.67 15.31
CA ASN A 26 -25.17 2.68 14.27
C ASN A 26 -23.76 2.99 13.76
N VAL A 27 -22.74 2.59 14.52
CA VAL A 27 -21.33 2.65 14.13
C VAL A 27 -21.23 1.62 13.02
N THR A 28 -21.46 2.08 11.79
CA THR A 28 -21.16 1.30 10.60
C THR A 28 -19.72 0.85 10.77
N PRO A 29 -19.43 -0.46 10.88
CA PRO A 29 -18.08 -0.91 11.11
C PRO A 29 -17.21 -0.32 10.01
N ALA A 30 -16.24 0.51 10.39
CA ALA A 30 -15.34 1.13 9.45
C ALA A 30 -14.73 0.02 8.60
N LEU A 31 -14.90 0.11 7.27
CA LEU A 31 -14.29 -0.85 6.38
C LEU A 31 -12.78 -0.88 6.68
N PRO A 32 -12.14 -2.06 6.68
CA PRO A 32 -10.73 -2.19 7.04
C PRO A 32 -9.79 -1.38 6.13
N PHE A 33 -10.29 -0.89 5.00
CA PHE A 33 -9.57 -0.08 4.05
C PHE A 33 -10.33 1.20 3.71
N ALA A 34 -9.59 2.31 3.66
CA ALA A 34 -10.06 3.57 3.14
C ALA A 34 -9.87 3.57 1.60
N PRO A 35 -10.93 3.40 0.78
CA PRO A 35 -10.78 3.26 -0.67
C PRO A 35 -10.11 4.46 -1.35
N GLN A 36 -10.20 5.64 -0.73
CA GLN A 36 -9.52 6.87 -1.14
C GLN A 36 -8.00 6.86 -0.94
N VAL A 37 -7.49 5.94 -0.12
CA VAL A 37 -6.06 5.73 0.15
C VAL A 37 -5.54 4.51 -0.59
N ILE A 38 -6.30 3.42 -0.58
CA ILE A 38 -5.90 2.14 -1.19
C ILE A 38 -7.08 1.50 -1.90
N SER A 39 -6.90 1.10 -3.16
CA SER A 39 -7.95 0.47 -3.97
C SER A 39 -7.40 -0.70 -4.79
N ARG A 40 -8.02 -1.89 -4.66
CA ARG A 40 -7.83 -3.01 -5.58
C ARG A 40 -8.70 -2.84 -6.81
N LEU A 41 -8.11 -2.96 -8.00
CA LEU A 41 -8.77 -2.65 -9.26
C LEU A 41 -7.98 -3.18 -10.46
N SER A 42 -8.53 -3.01 -11.66
CA SER A 42 -7.76 -3.10 -12.91
C SER A 42 -7.27 -1.70 -13.29
N LEU A 43 -5.94 -1.48 -13.28
CA LEU A 43 -5.32 -0.18 -13.52
C LEU A 43 -4.70 -0.12 -14.90
N ASP A 44 -5.08 0.86 -15.73
CA ASP A 44 -4.45 1.10 -17.04
C ASP A 44 -4.39 -0.17 -17.92
N GLY A 45 -5.43 -1.00 -17.84
CA GLY A 45 -5.52 -2.27 -18.56
C GLY A 45 -4.79 -3.45 -17.91
N LYS A 46 -4.08 -3.25 -16.78
CA LYS A 46 -3.50 -4.34 -15.99
C LYS A 46 -4.53 -4.88 -15.00
N PRO A 47 -4.92 -6.17 -15.08
CA PRO A 47 -5.75 -6.80 -14.06
C PRO A 47 -4.95 -6.97 -12.76
N ARG A 48 -5.63 -7.41 -11.69
CA ARG A 48 -4.99 -7.75 -10.40
C ARG A 48 -4.03 -6.66 -9.92
N SER A 49 -4.45 -5.40 -10.03
CA SER A 49 -3.65 -4.26 -9.63
C SER A 49 -4.12 -3.67 -8.30
N LEU A 50 -3.24 -2.88 -7.69
CA LEU A 50 -3.52 -2.12 -6.48
C LEU A 50 -3.03 -0.70 -6.68
N SER A 51 -3.82 0.29 -6.27
CA SER A 51 -3.37 1.69 -6.21
C SER A 51 -3.30 2.13 -4.77
N ILE A 52 -2.18 2.75 -4.39
CA ILE A 52 -1.94 3.33 -3.08
C ILE A 52 -1.62 4.80 -3.26
N LYS A 53 -2.27 5.63 -2.46
CA LYS A 53 -2.04 7.06 -2.40
C LYS A 53 -0.99 7.39 -1.35
N GLN A 54 -0.03 8.24 -1.71
CA GLN A 54 1.00 8.77 -0.84
C GLN A 54 0.78 10.29 -0.71
N GLY A 55 0.32 10.76 0.45
CA GLY A 55 -0.06 12.15 0.65
C GLY A 55 -1.33 12.55 -0.13
N THR A 56 -1.33 13.75 -0.70
CA THR A 56 -2.53 14.39 -1.27
C THR A 56 -2.83 14.03 -2.71
N ASP A 57 -1.81 13.76 -3.51
CA ASP A 57 -1.91 13.72 -4.96
C ASP A 57 -0.95 12.71 -5.60
N LEU A 58 -0.03 12.11 -4.84
CA LEU A 58 0.89 11.10 -5.38
C LEU A 58 0.26 9.71 -5.27
N TRP A 59 0.43 8.91 -6.32
CA TRP A 59 -0.12 7.57 -6.43
C TRP A 59 0.92 6.58 -6.93
N LEU A 60 0.89 5.40 -6.32
CA LEU A 60 1.64 4.21 -6.74
C LEU A 60 0.64 3.12 -7.15
N GLY A 61 0.72 2.73 -8.42
CA GLY A 61 0.00 1.60 -8.99
C GLY A 61 0.92 0.39 -9.02
N TYR A 62 0.43 -0.72 -8.50
CA TYR A 62 1.16 -1.98 -8.38
C TYR A 62 0.58 -3.04 -9.30
N ASP A 63 1.48 -3.80 -9.90
CA ASP A 63 1.21 -5.11 -10.45
C ASP A 63 1.40 -6.15 -9.32
N LEU A 64 0.30 -6.73 -8.85
CA LEU A 64 0.35 -7.66 -7.72
C LEU A 64 0.95 -9.01 -8.10
N GLU A 65 0.93 -9.38 -9.38
CA GLU A 65 1.47 -10.64 -9.88
C GLU A 65 2.99 -10.58 -10.02
N ARG A 66 3.54 -9.40 -10.31
CA ARG A 66 4.99 -9.21 -10.45
C ARG A 66 5.66 -8.64 -9.20
N ALA A 67 4.90 -8.23 -8.19
CA ALA A 67 5.39 -7.51 -7.02
C ALA A 67 6.19 -6.26 -7.42
N THR A 68 5.66 -5.49 -8.38
CA THR A 68 6.31 -4.27 -8.89
C THR A 68 5.37 -3.08 -8.87
N VAL A 69 5.96 -1.88 -8.79
CA VAL A 69 5.23 -0.66 -9.15
C VAL A 69 5.08 -0.68 -10.66
N LEU A 70 3.84 -0.76 -11.13
CA LEU A 70 3.49 -0.58 -12.53
C LEU A 70 3.63 0.89 -12.94
N LYS A 71 3.21 1.81 -12.08
CA LYS A 71 3.18 3.23 -12.39
C LYS A 71 3.24 4.10 -11.13
N ALA A 72 3.98 5.20 -11.19
CA ALA A 72 3.94 6.27 -10.21
C ALA A 72 3.50 7.56 -10.90
N TRP A 73 2.51 8.26 -10.35
CA TRP A 73 1.98 9.48 -10.95
C TRP A 73 1.46 10.47 -9.92
N GLN A 74 1.40 11.72 -10.33
CA GLN A 74 0.82 12.82 -9.55
C GLN A 74 -0.52 13.22 -10.18
N ALA A 75 -1.57 13.18 -9.38
CA ALA A 75 -2.91 13.62 -9.76
C ALA A 75 -2.93 15.12 -10.09
N PRO A 76 -3.78 15.58 -11.01
CA PRO A 76 -3.94 17.01 -11.23
C PRO A 76 -4.53 17.68 -9.98
N THR A 77 -4.12 18.92 -9.70
CA THR A 77 -4.61 19.69 -8.55
C THR A 77 -6.13 19.74 -8.50
N GLY A 78 -6.71 19.33 -7.36
CA GLY A 78 -8.16 19.33 -7.14
C GLY A 78 -8.93 18.28 -7.94
N LYS A 79 -8.26 17.37 -8.66
CA LYS A 79 -8.88 16.31 -9.46
C LYS A 79 -8.49 14.92 -8.94
N PRO A 80 -9.33 13.90 -9.14
CA PRO A 80 -8.99 12.54 -8.76
C PRO A 80 -7.81 11.99 -9.58
N GLY A 81 -6.91 11.24 -8.93
CA GLY A 81 -5.81 10.54 -9.60
C GLY A 81 -6.20 9.21 -10.24
N LEU A 82 -7.40 8.71 -9.94
CA LEU A 82 -7.98 7.50 -10.51
C LEU A 82 -9.32 7.85 -11.17
N LEU A 83 -9.45 7.55 -12.45
CA LEU A 83 -10.69 7.70 -13.21
C LEU A 83 -11.33 6.33 -13.42
N LYS A 84 -12.53 6.14 -12.90
CA LYS A 84 -13.28 4.88 -13.02
C LYS A 84 -14.33 5.00 -14.12
N SER A 85 -14.38 4.03 -15.01
CA SER A 85 -15.40 3.89 -16.05
C SER A 85 -15.81 2.42 -16.15
N GLY A 86 -16.96 2.09 -15.56
CA GLY A 86 -17.38 0.69 -15.39
C GLY A 86 -16.36 -0.10 -14.56
N PHE A 87 -15.92 -1.25 -15.08
CA PHE A 87 -14.93 -2.12 -14.43
C PHE A 87 -13.47 -1.73 -14.69
N VAL A 88 -13.23 -0.66 -15.46
CA VAL A 88 -11.89 -0.22 -15.84
C VAL A 88 -11.53 1.03 -15.04
N THR A 89 -10.34 1.04 -14.45
CA THR A 89 -9.76 2.25 -13.85
C THR A 89 -8.54 2.69 -14.64
N ARG A 90 -8.39 3.99 -14.85
CA ARG A 90 -7.22 4.61 -15.45
C ARG A 90 -6.56 5.57 -14.47
N SER A 91 -5.23 5.65 -14.52
CA SER A 91 -4.48 6.72 -13.86
C SER A 91 -4.73 8.05 -14.58
N ALA A 92 -4.74 9.14 -13.83
CA ALA A 92 -4.87 10.49 -14.36
C ALA A 92 -3.86 11.44 -13.72
N GLY A 93 -3.21 12.24 -14.56
CA GLY A 93 -2.21 13.22 -14.15
C GLY A 93 -0.84 12.98 -14.78
N THR A 94 0.20 13.47 -14.11
CA THR A 94 1.57 13.43 -14.63
C THR A 94 2.28 12.16 -14.16
N THR A 95 2.64 11.32 -15.12
CA THR A 95 3.42 10.09 -14.85
C THR A 95 4.86 10.46 -14.50
N ALA A 96 5.33 10.00 -13.34
CA ALA A 96 6.74 10.10 -12.94
C ALA A 96 7.52 8.82 -13.27
N PHE A 97 6.85 7.67 -13.22
CA PHE A 97 7.43 6.37 -13.57
C PHE A 97 6.37 5.44 -14.15
N GLU A 98 6.76 4.62 -15.12
CA GLU A 98 5.91 3.56 -15.69
C GLU A 98 6.79 2.37 -16.06
N ASP A 99 6.49 1.21 -15.49
CA ASP A 99 7.17 -0.04 -15.82
C ASP A 99 6.48 -0.71 -17.03
N LYS A 100 7.08 -0.48 -18.20
CA LYS A 100 6.70 -1.16 -19.45
C LYS A 100 7.50 -2.44 -19.69
N ALA A 101 8.51 -2.72 -18.87
CA ALA A 101 9.31 -3.91 -19.00
C ALA A 101 8.59 -5.10 -18.34
N ASP A 102 8.86 -6.30 -18.82
CA ASP A 102 8.43 -7.54 -18.17
C ASP A 102 9.55 -8.18 -17.34
N SER A 103 10.38 -7.33 -16.73
CA SER A 103 11.50 -7.81 -15.91
C SER A 103 11.00 -8.33 -14.57
N ALA A 104 11.47 -9.50 -14.17
CA ALA A 104 11.17 -10.12 -12.88
C ALA A 104 12.21 -9.75 -11.82
N TRP A 105 11.88 -10.11 -10.57
CA TRP A 105 12.84 -10.16 -9.47
C TRP A 105 13.82 -11.32 -9.67
N GLU A 106 15.08 -11.11 -9.30
CA GLU A 106 16.13 -12.13 -9.43
C GLU A 106 16.85 -12.32 -8.10
N LEU A 107 17.09 -13.56 -7.71
CA LEU A 107 17.94 -13.90 -6.57
C LEU A 107 19.37 -14.14 -7.06
N GLN A 108 20.33 -13.38 -6.54
CA GLN A 108 21.75 -13.62 -6.78
C GLN A 108 22.34 -14.54 -5.72
N ARG A 109 23.00 -15.61 -6.20
CA ARG A 109 23.74 -16.61 -5.42
C ARG A 109 25.13 -16.76 -6.02
N GLY A 110 26.12 -16.11 -5.42
CA GLY A 110 27.44 -15.97 -6.03
C GLY A 110 27.35 -15.29 -7.40
N ASP A 111 27.85 -15.94 -8.44
CA ASP A 111 27.86 -15.42 -9.81
C ASP A 111 26.61 -15.77 -10.64
N LYS A 112 25.62 -16.42 -10.03
CA LYS A 112 24.39 -16.85 -10.71
C LYS A 112 23.20 -16.02 -10.28
N THR A 113 22.33 -15.74 -11.24
CA THR A 113 20.98 -15.22 -11.00
C THR A 113 19.96 -16.34 -11.14
N VAL A 114 18.98 -16.36 -10.25
CA VAL A 114 17.88 -17.34 -10.22
C VAL A 114 16.57 -16.56 -10.37
N PRO A 115 15.72 -16.90 -11.36
CA PRO A 115 14.44 -16.25 -11.52
C PRO A 115 13.50 -16.61 -10.36
N LEU A 116 12.65 -15.66 -9.98
CA LEU A 116 11.70 -15.82 -8.88
C LEU A 116 10.26 -15.84 -9.40
N SER A 117 9.47 -16.79 -8.89
CA SER A 117 8.01 -16.76 -9.05
C SER A 117 7.39 -16.01 -7.89
N ILE A 118 6.35 -15.22 -8.15
CA ILE A 118 5.79 -14.30 -7.15
C ILE A 118 4.42 -14.78 -6.70
N ARG A 119 4.15 -14.67 -5.40
CA ARG A 119 2.82 -14.87 -4.83
C ARG A 119 2.45 -13.71 -3.90
N TYR A 120 1.37 -13.01 -4.22
CA TYR A 120 0.87 -11.94 -3.37
C TYR A 120 0.15 -12.48 -2.13
N LEU A 121 0.54 -11.98 -0.95
CA LEU A 121 -0.04 -12.37 0.35
C LEU A 121 -1.00 -11.33 0.92
N GLY A 122 -1.27 -10.25 0.19
CA GLY A 122 -2.21 -9.20 0.60
C GLY A 122 -1.54 -7.95 1.14
N CYS A 123 -2.37 -7.04 1.67
CA CYS A 123 -1.95 -5.77 2.23
C CYS A 123 -2.57 -5.56 3.61
N SER A 124 -2.04 -4.62 4.36
CA SER A 124 -2.59 -4.16 5.64
C SER A 124 -2.45 -2.66 5.75
N HIS A 125 -3.51 -2.01 6.19
CA HIS A 125 -3.48 -0.58 6.50
C HIS A 125 -2.93 -0.41 7.93
N ARG A 126 -1.79 0.28 8.06
CA ARG A 126 -1.20 0.66 9.35
C ARG A 126 -1.43 2.16 9.58
N LYS A 127 -1.10 2.64 10.78
CA LYS A 127 -1.33 4.04 11.17
C LYS A 127 -0.65 5.05 10.24
N ASP A 128 0.54 4.74 9.77
CA ASP A 128 1.44 5.64 9.03
C ASP A 128 1.85 5.11 7.66
N HIS A 129 1.50 3.87 7.31
CA HIS A 129 1.83 3.26 6.03
C HIS A 129 0.81 2.20 5.59
N ILE A 130 0.84 1.86 4.30
CA ILE A 130 0.32 0.59 3.79
C ILE A 130 1.45 -0.42 3.76
N GLU A 131 1.24 -1.60 4.33
CA GLU A 131 2.16 -2.73 4.26
C GLU A 131 1.69 -3.72 3.20
N LEU A 132 2.59 -4.09 2.28
CA LEU A 132 2.38 -5.10 1.24
C LEU A 132 3.29 -6.30 1.49
N ARG A 133 2.80 -7.50 1.16
CA ARG A 133 3.52 -8.76 1.42
C ARG A 133 3.46 -9.68 0.21
N TRP A 134 4.59 -10.29 -0.11
CA TRP A 134 4.72 -11.32 -1.15
C TRP A 134 5.64 -12.46 -0.70
N GLU A 135 5.42 -13.65 -1.27
CA GLU A 135 6.41 -14.71 -1.31
C GLU A 135 7.12 -14.68 -2.67
N LEU A 136 8.45 -14.80 -2.64
CA LEU A 136 9.30 -14.94 -3.82
C LEU A 136 9.85 -16.37 -3.81
N LEU A 137 9.37 -17.20 -4.71
CA LEU A 137 9.61 -18.63 -4.77
C LEU A 137 10.78 -18.92 -5.72
N HIS A 138 11.69 -19.79 -5.29
CA HIS A 138 12.75 -20.38 -6.11
C HIS A 138 12.81 -21.90 -5.88
N ASN A 139 13.59 -22.62 -6.67
CA ASN A 139 13.73 -24.07 -6.58
C ASN A 139 14.05 -24.61 -5.16
N ALA A 140 14.89 -23.90 -4.40
CA ALA A 140 15.31 -24.31 -3.06
C ALA A 140 14.41 -23.83 -1.89
N GLY A 141 13.30 -23.13 -2.14
CA GLY A 141 12.51 -22.51 -1.07
C GLY A 141 11.86 -21.18 -1.43
N LYS A 142 11.65 -20.33 -0.42
CA LYS A 142 10.97 -19.03 -0.57
C LYS A 142 11.65 -17.93 0.23
N LEU A 143 11.55 -16.72 -0.27
CA LEU A 143 11.84 -15.48 0.43
C LEU A 143 10.54 -14.76 0.74
N ASN A 144 10.50 -13.98 1.82
CA ASN A 144 9.37 -13.09 2.11
C ASN A 144 9.78 -11.67 1.76
N LEU A 145 9.04 -11.01 0.88
CA LEU A 145 9.21 -9.60 0.55
C LEU A 145 8.12 -8.78 1.23
N TYR A 146 8.55 -7.75 1.95
CA TYR A 146 7.70 -6.77 2.58
C TYR A 146 7.98 -5.41 1.97
N GLU A 147 6.92 -4.63 1.75
CA GLU A 147 7.03 -3.25 1.30
C GLU A 147 6.15 -2.34 2.16
N ARG A 148 6.69 -1.19 2.57
CA ARG A 148 5.97 -0.13 3.27
C ARG A 148 5.85 1.07 2.35
N VAL A 149 4.62 1.50 2.13
CA VAL A 149 4.30 2.76 1.44
C VAL A 149 3.79 3.74 2.47
N PRO A 150 4.57 4.78 2.84
CA PRO A 150 4.11 5.72 3.85
C PRO A 150 2.88 6.49 3.33
N LEU A 151 1.93 6.77 4.22
CA LEU A 151 0.70 7.50 3.88
C LEU A 151 0.95 8.98 3.62
N VAL A 152 2.10 9.49 4.06
CA VAL A 152 2.59 10.85 3.82
C VAL A 152 3.94 10.73 3.11
N ALA A 153 4.12 11.46 2.01
CA ALA A 153 5.42 11.55 1.37
C ALA A 153 6.44 12.20 2.32
N PRO A 154 7.64 11.62 2.49
CA PRO A 154 8.73 12.29 3.20
C PRO A 154 9.02 13.64 2.56
N LYS A 155 9.44 14.60 3.39
CA LYS A 155 9.85 15.92 2.93
C LYS A 155 10.99 15.76 1.93
N ASP A 156 10.89 16.45 0.79
CA ASP A 156 11.88 16.46 -0.30
C ASP A 156 12.00 15.16 -1.14
N GLU A 157 11.12 14.17 -0.92
CA GLU A 157 11.03 12.97 -1.75
C GLU A 157 9.71 12.94 -2.54
N ARG A 158 9.78 12.74 -3.87
CA ARG A 158 8.57 12.72 -4.71
C ARG A 158 7.76 11.44 -4.53
N PHE A 159 8.43 10.29 -4.51
CA PHE A 159 7.83 9.02 -4.11
C PHE A 159 8.81 8.24 -3.27
N SER A 160 8.30 7.53 -2.27
CA SER A 160 9.13 6.72 -1.41
C SER A 160 8.43 5.48 -0.92
N ARG A 161 9.24 4.47 -0.63
CA ARG A 161 8.81 3.18 -0.10
C ARG A 161 9.99 2.51 0.57
N GLU A 162 9.72 1.60 1.49
CA GLU A 162 10.75 0.81 2.13
C GLU A 162 10.51 -0.65 1.78
N LEU A 163 11.58 -1.39 1.47
CA LEU A 163 11.52 -2.82 1.24
C LEU A 163 12.37 -3.55 2.24
N ARG A 164 11.89 -4.71 2.65
CA ARG A 164 12.62 -5.67 3.44
C ARG A 164 12.41 -7.04 2.86
N VAL A 165 13.50 -7.79 2.77
CA VAL A 165 13.47 -9.20 2.39
C VAL A 165 13.91 -10.03 3.60
N GLU A 166 13.23 -11.14 3.84
CA GLU A 166 13.59 -12.10 4.88
C GLU A 166 13.89 -13.46 4.25
N THR A 167 14.64 -14.29 4.99
CA THR A 167 15.04 -15.65 4.57
C THR A 167 16.09 -15.69 3.45
N LEU A 168 16.81 -14.60 3.20
CA LEU A 168 18.04 -14.64 2.41
C LEU A 168 19.14 -15.39 3.17
N ALA A 169 19.82 -16.32 2.50
CA ALA A 169 21.01 -16.95 3.06
C ALA A 169 22.22 -15.99 3.01
N VAL A 170 23.25 -16.30 3.80
CA VAL A 170 24.49 -15.52 3.83
C VAL A 170 25.11 -15.46 2.43
N GLY A 171 25.43 -14.25 1.97
CA GLY A 171 26.02 -14.01 0.65
C GLY A 171 24.99 -13.89 -0.49
N GLU A 172 23.71 -14.12 -0.23
CA GLU A 172 22.65 -13.90 -1.21
C GLU A 172 22.24 -12.43 -1.27
N ALA A 173 21.69 -12.03 -2.42
CA ALA A 173 21.11 -10.71 -2.61
C ALA A 173 19.89 -10.78 -3.52
N LEU A 174 18.90 -9.94 -3.25
CA LEU A 174 17.72 -9.82 -4.10
C LEU A 174 17.86 -8.60 -5.01
N LEU A 175 17.82 -8.83 -6.33
CA LEU A 175 17.89 -7.81 -7.34
C LEU A 175 16.50 -7.30 -7.67
N LEU A 176 16.36 -5.98 -7.63
CA LEU A 176 15.17 -5.29 -8.13
C LEU A 176 14.96 -5.60 -9.63
N PRO A 177 13.70 -5.60 -10.10
CA PRO A 177 13.38 -5.60 -11.52
C PRO A 177 14.11 -4.48 -12.27
N SER A 178 14.44 -4.68 -13.55
CA SER A 178 15.38 -3.82 -14.27
C SER A 178 14.85 -2.39 -14.44
N ALA A 179 13.54 -2.21 -14.64
CA ALA A 179 12.93 -0.87 -14.69
C ALA A 179 13.06 -0.16 -13.34
N ALA A 180 12.85 -0.87 -12.23
CA ALA A 180 13.01 -0.33 -10.89
C ALA A 180 14.48 0.04 -10.62
N ARG A 181 15.44 -0.83 -10.97
CA ARG A 181 16.89 -0.56 -10.81
C ARG A 181 17.36 0.71 -11.51
N LYS A 182 16.76 1.04 -12.66
CA LYS A 182 17.14 2.21 -13.46
C LYS A 182 16.56 3.52 -12.92
N ALA A 183 15.32 3.47 -12.43
CA ALA A 183 14.57 4.67 -12.06
C ALA A 183 14.63 4.98 -10.56
N TRP A 184 14.71 3.97 -9.70
CA TRP A 184 14.61 4.13 -8.25
C TRP A 184 15.98 4.05 -7.61
N LYS A 185 16.27 4.99 -6.71
CA LYS A 185 17.46 4.96 -5.88
C LYS A 185 17.18 4.10 -4.66
N LEU A 186 17.97 3.04 -4.49
CA LEU A 186 17.92 2.19 -3.30
C LEU A 186 19.00 2.61 -2.30
N THR A 187 18.60 2.89 -1.06
CA THR A 187 19.49 3.23 0.05
C THR A 187 19.29 2.32 1.26
N SER A 188 20.38 2.05 1.96
CA SER A 188 20.39 1.32 3.24
C SER A 188 20.79 2.27 4.37
N ASN A 189 20.38 2.00 5.61
CA ASN A 189 20.72 2.83 6.77
C ASN A 189 22.27 2.91 6.97
N PRO A 190 22.89 4.11 7.12
CA PRO A 190 22.32 5.46 7.17
C PRO A 190 22.47 6.24 5.84
N ASP A 191 21.72 5.84 4.82
CA ASP A 191 21.64 6.44 3.48
C ASP A 191 22.76 6.08 2.47
N ALA A 192 23.45 4.96 2.69
CA ALA A 192 24.36 4.41 1.69
C ALA A 192 23.57 3.85 0.48
N THR A 193 23.87 4.34 -0.73
CA THR A 193 23.29 3.79 -1.97
C THR A 193 23.75 2.35 -2.14
N VAL A 194 22.81 1.42 -2.32
CA VAL A 194 23.10 -0.01 -2.54
C VAL A 194 22.43 -0.49 -3.83
N ALA A 195 23.04 -1.48 -4.48
CA ALA A 195 22.54 -2.00 -5.74
C ALA A 195 21.49 -3.11 -5.59
N THR A 196 21.43 -3.75 -4.40
CA THR A 196 20.60 -4.94 -4.15
C THR A 196 20.08 -4.95 -2.71
N LEU A 197 18.93 -5.60 -2.51
CA LEU A 197 18.39 -5.85 -1.18
C LEU A 197 19.20 -6.97 -0.52
N LYS A 198 19.67 -6.71 0.70
CA LYS A 198 20.49 -7.63 1.50
C LYS A 198 20.11 -7.54 2.96
N GLY A 199 20.31 -8.64 3.69
CA GLY A 199 20.02 -8.72 5.12
C GLY A 199 18.51 -8.62 5.40
N THR A 200 18.19 -8.35 6.67
CA THR A 200 16.81 -8.27 7.19
C THR A 200 16.38 -6.84 7.53
N GLU A 201 17.18 -5.84 7.17
CA GLU A 201 16.87 -4.45 7.45
C GLU A 201 15.91 -3.86 6.41
N TRP A 202 15.19 -2.82 6.82
CA TRP A 202 14.43 -2.00 5.88
C TRP A 202 15.38 -1.14 5.06
N GLN A 203 15.21 -1.18 3.74
CA GLN A 203 15.97 -0.39 2.78
C GLN A 203 15.01 0.52 2.00
N ARG A 204 15.38 1.78 1.82
CA ARG A 204 14.50 2.79 1.21
C ARG A 204 14.69 2.84 -0.30
N LEU A 205 13.58 2.86 -1.03
CA LEU A 205 13.52 3.15 -2.45
C LEU A 205 12.89 4.54 -2.65
N THR A 206 13.61 5.45 -3.30
CA THR A 206 13.10 6.78 -3.66
C THR A 206 13.09 6.96 -5.18
N LEU A 207 12.04 7.62 -5.69
CA LEU A 207 11.97 8.07 -7.07
C LEU A 207 12.25 9.59 -7.08
N PRO A 208 13.33 10.05 -7.74
CA PRO A 208 13.66 11.46 -7.85
C PRO A 208 12.64 12.26 -8.69
#